data_AF-A0AAU2R2T6-F1
#
_entry.id   AF-A0AAU2R2T6-F1
#
_cell.length_a   1.000
_cell.length_b   1.000
_cell.length_c   1.000
_cell.angle_alpha   90.00
_cell.angle_beta   90.00
_cell.angle_gamma   90.00
#
_symmetry.space_group_name_H-M   'P 1'
#
loop_
_entity.id
_entity.type
_entity.pdbx_description
1 polymer ?
#
loop_
_entity_poly.entity_id
_entity_poly.type
_entity_poly.pdbx_seq_one_letter_code
_entity_poly.pdbx_strand_id
1 'polypeptide(L)'
;MRAFPVDLPSGQRYWTVIDDDLRVVPVADQWLRFLRFGRGRAELTTKSHAGGAALYFRWCLATGRNWTEAARDLGLFMVWLKYTPSRPVNGTTARSTAWGADCPSGRRPQR
;
A
#
# COMPACT_ATOMS: atom_id res chain seq x y z
N MET A 1 1.17 11.31 -1.61
CA MET A 1 0.48 10.40 -2.57
C MET A 1 -0.30 9.29 -1.87
N ARG A 2 -1.47 8.90 -2.41
CA ARG A 2 -2.30 7.81 -1.88
C ARG A 2 -3.16 7.15 -2.97
N ALA A 3 -3.55 5.89 -2.74
CA ALA A 3 -4.55 5.23 -3.57
C ALA A 3 -5.92 5.91 -3.41
N PHE A 4 -6.67 6.03 -4.50
CA PHE A 4 -7.94 6.74 -4.53
C PHE A 4 -8.95 6.02 -5.44
N PRO A 5 -10.17 5.72 -4.97
CA PRO A 5 -11.21 5.13 -5.81
C PRO A 5 -11.80 6.17 -6.74
N VAL A 6 -12.15 5.76 -7.97
CA VAL A 6 -12.83 6.59 -8.96
C VAL A 6 -14.04 5.82 -9.48
N ASP A 7 -15.21 6.44 -9.37
CA ASP A 7 -16.47 5.93 -9.88
C ASP A 7 -16.73 6.48 -11.29
N LEU A 8 -16.94 5.58 -12.26
CA LEU A 8 -17.32 5.97 -13.61
C LEU A 8 -18.85 6.07 -13.74
N PRO A 9 -19.36 6.91 -14.66
CA PRO A 9 -20.79 6.97 -14.98
C PRO A 9 -21.39 5.62 -15.40
N SER A 10 -20.57 4.70 -15.90
CA SER A 10 -21.00 3.34 -16.26
C SER A 10 -21.29 2.43 -15.05
N GLY A 11 -21.19 2.93 -13.81
CA GLY A 11 -21.34 2.15 -12.58
C GLY A 11 -20.11 1.29 -12.23
N GLN A 12 -19.03 1.39 -13.00
CA GLN A 12 -17.78 0.69 -12.71
C GLN A 12 -16.89 1.53 -11.81
N ARG A 13 -16.19 0.88 -10.88
CA ARG A 13 -15.14 1.51 -10.07
C ARG A 13 -13.75 1.02 -10.49
N TYR A 14 -12.79 1.93 -10.45
CA TYR A 14 -11.37 1.61 -10.51
C TYR A 14 -10.60 2.39 -9.45
N TRP A 15 -9.30 2.09 -9.31
CA TRP A 15 -8.43 2.74 -8.35
C TRP A 15 -7.31 3.46 -9.10
N THR A 16 -6.96 4.67 -8.65
CA THR A 16 -5.85 5.47 -9.16
C THR A 16 -4.94 5.91 -8.01
N VAL A 17 -3.88 6.67 -8.31
CA VAL A 17 -3.03 7.31 -7.31
C VAL A 17 -3.12 8.82 -7.49
N ILE A 18 -3.35 9.51 -6.38
CA ILE A 18 -3.29 10.98 -6.33
C ILE A 18 -2.10 11.44 -5.50
N ASP A 19 -1.55 12.60 -5.82
CA ASP A 19 -0.52 13.28 -5.05
C ASP A 19 -1.09 14.11 -3.89
N ASP A 20 -0.23 14.91 -3.27
CA ASP A 20 -0.60 15.71 -2.11
C ASP A 20 -1.41 16.97 -2.49
N ASP A 21 -1.34 17.38 -3.76
CA ASP A 21 -2.19 18.43 -4.34
C ASP A 21 -3.51 17.87 -4.91
N LEU A 22 -3.82 16.61 -4.60
CA LEU A 22 -4.98 15.86 -5.10
C LEU A 22 -5.00 15.72 -6.63
N ARG A 23 -3.86 15.86 -7.29
CA ARG A 23 -3.74 15.60 -8.73
C ARG A 23 -3.47 14.14 -8.97
N VAL A 24 -4.07 13.63 -10.03
CA VAL A 24 -3.84 12.24 -10.47
C VAL A 24 -2.41 12.09 -10.98
N VAL A 25 -1.72 11.04 -10.54
CA VAL A 25 -0.38 10.67 -11.05
C VAL A 25 -0.54 9.97 -12.40
N PRO A 26 -0.20 10.59 -13.54
CA PRO A 26 -0.65 10.13 -14.85
C PRO A 26 -0.20 8.71 -15.21
N VAL A 27 1.06 8.37 -14.91
CA VAL A 27 1.62 7.05 -15.19
C VAL A 27 0.93 5.95 -14.38
N ALA A 28 0.58 6.22 -13.11
CA ALA A 28 -0.11 5.26 -12.26
C ALA A 28 -1.54 5.04 -12.76
N ASP A 29 -2.22 6.14 -13.11
CA ASP A 29 -3.59 6.14 -13.59
C ASP A 29 -3.75 5.39 -14.92
N GLN A 30 -2.85 5.61 -15.88
CA GLN A 30 -2.82 4.87 -17.14
C GLN A 30 -2.64 3.36 -16.90
N TRP A 31 -1.65 2.98 -16.09
CA TRP A 31 -1.36 1.59 -15.78
C TRP A 31 -2.53 0.90 -15.04
N LEU A 32 -3.15 1.58 -14.08
CA LEU A 32 -4.27 1.02 -13.31
C LEU A 32 -5.55 0.90 -14.15
N ARG A 33 -5.82 1.84 -15.07
CA ARG A 33 -6.90 1.68 -16.06
C ARG A 33 -6.63 0.49 -16.99
N PHE A 34 -5.39 0.33 -17.45
CA PHE A 34 -5.01 -0.83 -18.25
C PHE A 34 -5.20 -2.14 -17.48
N LEU A 35 -4.82 -2.21 -16.20
CA LEU A 35 -5.06 -3.40 -15.37
C LEU A 35 -6.56 -3.67 -15.19
N ARG A 36 -7.35 -2.65 -14.86
CA ARG A 36 -8.78 -2.81 -14.57
C ARG A 36 -9.58 -3.18 -15.81
N PHE A 37 -9.45 -2.40 -16.88
CA PHE A 37 -10.30 -2.49 -18.06
C PHE A 37 -9.64 -3.24 -19.21
N GLY A 38 -8.33 -3.06 -19.42
CA GLY A 38 -7.60 -3.78 -20.47
C GLY A 38 -7.31 -5.24 -20.13
N ARG A 39 -7.02 -5.55 -18.87
CA ARG A 39 -6.74 -6.92 -18.40
C ARG A 39 -7.86 -7.55 -17.57
N GLY A 40 -8.98 -6.86 -17.40
CA GLY A 40 -10.14 -7.35 -16.66
C GLY A 40 -9.85 -7.72 -15.20
N ARG A 41 -8.85 -7.09 -14.55
CA ARG A 41 -8.52 -7.40 -13.16
C ARG A 41 -9.67 -7.01 -12.22
N ALA A 42 -9.84 -7.77 -11.15
CA ALA A 42 -10.80 -7.45 -10.10
C ALA A 42 -10.50 -6.08 -9.47
N GLU A 43 -11.55 -5.40 -8.99
CA GLU A 43 -11.42 -4.08 -8.37
C GLU A 43 -10.47 -4.12 -7.16
N LEU A 44 -10.64 -5.09 -6.25
CA LEU A 44 -9.80 -5.23 -5.06
C LEU A 44 -8.33 -5.51 -5.39
N THR A 45 -8.06 -6.27 -6.46
CA THR A 45 -6.67 -6.45 -6.95
C THR A 45 -6.09 -5.13 -7.42
N THR A 46 -6.87 -4.34 -8.15
CA THR A 46 -6.46 -3.00 -8.63
C THR A 46 -6.25 -2.03 -7.46
N LYS A 47 -7.05 -2.12 -6.39
CA LYS A 47 -6.86 -1.39 -5.12
C LYS A 47 -5.49 -1.70 -4.50
N SER A 48 -5.15 -2.98 -4.36
CA SER A 48 -3.85 -3.40 -3.81
C SER A 48 -2.69 -2.89 -4.67
N HIS A 49 -2.82 -2.95 -6.00
CA HIS A 49 -1.82 -2.39 -6.92
C HIS A 49 -1.68 -0.87 -6.78
N ALA A 50 -2.79 -0.12 -6.66
CA ALA A 50 -2.75 1.32 -6.43
C ALA A 50 -2.06 1.66 -5.10
N GLY A 51 -2.31 0.87 -4.05
CA GLY A 51 -1.64 1.00 -2.76
C GLY A 51 -0.12 0.81 -2.86
N GLY A 52 0.31 -0.26 -3.53
CA GLY A 52 1.74 -0.53 -3.78
C GLY A 52 2.41 0.56 -4.62
N ALA A 53 1.76 1.01 -5.70
CA ALA A 53 2.26 2.09 -6.54
C ALA A 53 2.40 3.41 -5.75
N ALA A 54 1.42 3.75 -4.91
CA ALA A 54 1.50 4.93 -4.07
C ALA A 54 2.69 4.88 -3.09
N LEU A 55 2.98 3.72 -2.48
CA LEU A 55 4.15 3.56 -1.62
C LEU A 55 5.46 3.71 -2.40
N TYR A 56 5.55 3.11 -3.59
CA TYR A 56 6.71 3.20 -4.45
C TYR A 56 7.01 4.64 -4.87
N PHE A 57 6.01 5.39 -5.36
CA PHE A 57 6.21 6.78 -5.76
C PHE A 57 6.54 7.69 -4.56
N ARG A 58 5.96 7.45 -3.38
CA ARG A 58 6.34 8.16 -2.15
C ARG A 58 7.79 7.94 -1.80
N TRP A 59 8.27 6.70 -1.87
CA TRP A 59 9.66 6.39 -1.62
C TRP A 59 10.61 7.04 -2.65
N CYS A 60 10.24 7.02 -3.93
CA CYS A 60 11.00 7.71 -4.97
C CYS A 60 11.12 9.21 -4.65
N LEU A 61 10.01 9.86 -4.34
CA LEU A 61 9.99 11.29 -4.00
C LEU A 61 10.75 11.60 -2.71
N ALA A 62 10.55 10.81 -1.65
CA ALA A 62 11.22 10.99 -0.36
C ALA A 62 12.74 10.81 -0.43
N THR A 63 13.23 10.12 -1.46
CA THR A 63 14.67 9.86 -1.64
C THR A 63 15.27 10.55 -2.86
N GLY A 64 14.52 11.48 -3.49
CA GLY A 64 14.98 12.26 -4.64
C GLY A 64 15.23 11.44 -5.92
N ARG A 65 14.59 10.28 -6.05
CA ARG A 65 14.79 9.37 -7.19
C ARG A 65 13.73 9.57 -8.28
N ASN A 66 14.15 9.48 -9.54
CA ASN A 66 13.23 9.29 -10.64
C ASN A 66 12.63 7.87 -10.57
N TRP A 67 11.31 7.75 -10.68
CA TRP A 67 10.60 6.47 -10.50
C TRP A 67 10.99 5.40 -11.53
N THR A 68 11.43 5.79 -12.73
CA THR A 68 11.82 4.86 -13.80
C THR A 68 13.19 4.26 -13.51
N GLU A 69 14.11 5.06 -12.98
CA GLU A 69 15.46 4.63 -12.60
C GLU A 69 15.49 3.90 -11.25
N ALA A 70 14.62 4.31 -10.32
CA ALA A 70 14.54 3.75 -8.96
C ALA A 70 14.18 2.26 -8.93
N ALA A 71 13.68 1.69 -10.04
CA ALA A 71 13.34 0.28 -10.13
C ALA A 71 14.55 -0.64 -9.89
N ARG A 72 15.77 -0.16 -10.22
CA ARG A 72 17.02 -0.89 -9.93
C ARG A 72 17.33 -0.97 -8.43
N ASP A 73 16.78 -0.05 -7.64
CA ASP A 73 17.01 0.13 -6.21
C ASP A 73 15.87 -0.50 -5.37
N LEU A 74 15.13 -1.49 -5.91
CA LEU A 74 13.97 -2.07 -5.23
C LEU A 74 14.32 -2.70 -3.87
N GLY A 75 15.57 -3.15 -3.68
CA GLY A 75 16.06 -3.59 -2.38
C GLY A 75 16.01 -2.49 -1.32
N LEU A 76 16.36 -1.26 -1.68
CA LEU A 76 16.27 -0.10 -0.78
C LEU A 76 14.81 0.29 -0.51
N PHE A 77 13.92 0.14 -1.50
CA PHE A 77 12.49 0.30 -1.27
C PHE A 77 11.95 -0.68 -0.23
N MET A 78 12.33 -1.96 -0.32
CA MET A 78 11.93 -2.98 0.66
C MET A 78 12.45 -2.67 2.07
N VAL A 79 13.69 -2.19 2.18
CA VAL A 79 14.25 -1.71 3.46
C VAL A 79 13.45 -0.52 3.98
N TRP A 80 13.14 0.46 3.11
CA TRP A 80 12.33 1.61 3.47
C TRP A 80 10.93 1.21 3.96
N LEU A 81 10.26 0.24 3.33
CA LEU A 81 8.98 -0.28 3.79
C LEU A 81 9.06 -0.92 5.18
N LYS A 82 10.17 -1.60 5.49
CA LYS A 82 10.37 -2.27 6.78
C LYS A 82 10.52 -1.27 7.93
N TYR A 83 11.18 -0.14 7.69
CA TYR A 83 11.57 0.80 8.76
C TYR A 83 10.78 2.10 8.77
N THR A 84 10.02 2.42 7.72
CA THR A 84 9.19 3.62 7.71
C THR A 84 7.91 3.38 8.51
N PRO A 85 7.59 4.22 9.51
CA PRO A 85 6.35 4.10 10.26
C PRO A 85 5.15 4.13 9.30
N SER A 86 4.35 3.07 9.33
CA SER A 86 3.05 3.08 8.65
C SER A 86 2.17 4.10 9.36
N ARG A 87 1.86 5.23 8.71
CA ARG A 87 0.83 6.14 9.23
C ARG A 87 -0.46 5.33 9.32
N PRO A 88 -1.05 5.13 10.52
CA PRO A 88 -2.32 4.44 10.62
C PRO A 88 -3.33 5.19 9.75
N VAL A 89 -4.01 4.47 8.87
CA VAL A 89 -5.18 5.03 8.20
C VAL A 89 -6.19 5.29 9.32
N ASN A 90 -6.57 6.55 9.54
CA ASN A 90 -7.52 6.89 10.60
C ASN A 90 -8.79 6.04 10.39
N GLY A 91 -9.04 5.11 11.33
CA GLY A 91 -10.15 4.15 11.26
C GLY A 91 -9.84 2.74 11.74
N THR A 92 -8.59 2.37 12.03
CA THR A 92 -8.31 1.09 12.70
C THR A 92 -7.33 1.31 13.84
N THR A 93 -7.86 1.32 15.06
CA THR A 93 -7.06 1.01 16.26
C THR A 93 -6.48 -0.37 16.04
N ALA A 94 -5.24 -0.44 15.56
CA ALA A 94 -4.45 -1.64 15.61
C ALA A 94 -4.24 -1.94 17.10
N ARG A 95 -5.07 -2.82 17.68
CA ARG A 95 -4.68 -3.51 18.91
C ARG A 95 -3.38 -4.23 18.58
N SER A 96 -2.28 -3.68 19.07
CA SER A 96 -1.04 -4.40 19.27
C SER A 96 -1.34 -5.60 20.16
N THR A 97 -1.69 -6.75 19.57
CA THR A 97 -1.46 -8.03 20.22
C THR A 97 0.02 -8.29 20.07
N ALA A 98 0.76 -7.91 21.11
CA ALA A 98 2.14 -8.33 21.30
C ALA A 98 2.18 -9.86 21.20
N TRP A 99 2.89 -10.35 20.18
CA TRP A 99 3.32 -11.73 20.16
C TRP A 99 4.50 -11.85 21.12
N GLY A 100 4.27 -12.54 22.25
CA GLY A 100 5.32 -13.06 23.11
C GLY A 100 5.47 -12.38 24.47
N ALA A 101 4.76 -12.90 25.48
CA ALA A 101 5.31 -13.26 26.80
C ALA A 101 4.16 -13.74 27.69
N ASP A 102 4.08 -15.06 27.91
CA ASP A 102 3.85 -15.71 29.20
C ASP A 102 3.32 -17.14 28.97
N CYS A 103 4.25 -18.08 28.83
CA CYS A 103 3.99 -19.48 29.15
C CYS A 103 3.73 -19.56 30.66
N PRO A 104 2.57 -20.04 31.14
CA PRO A 104 2.42 -20.33 32.56
C PRO A 104 3.27 -21.56 32.88
N SER A 105 4.40 -21.33 33.55
CA SER A 105 5.19 -22.37 34.20
C SER A 105 4.29 -23.21 35.12
N GLY A 106 4.43 -24.53 34.98
CA GLY A 106 3.51 -25.53 35.51
C GLY A 106 3.27 -25.48 37.02
N ARG A 107 2.04 -25.87 37.39
CA ARG A 107 1.66 -26.24 38.74
C ARG A 107 1.43 -27.76 38.75
N ARG A 108 2.32 -28.53 39.40
CA ARG A 108 2.08 -29.95 39.68
C ARG A 108 0.82 -30.10 40.54
N PRO A 109 -0.05 -31.10 40.31
CA PRO A 109 -1.06 -31.47 41.28
C PRO A 109 -0.43 -32.25 42.42
N GLN A 110 -0.75 -31.88 43.67
CA GLN A 110 -0.58 -32.76 44.81
C GLN A 110 -1.72 -33.77 44.84
N ARG A 111 -1.38 -35.06 44.87
CA ARG A 111 -2.18 -36.13 45.46
C ARG A 111 -1.25 -37.24 45.90
#